data_AF-A0A9D8RRN6-F1
#
_entry.id   AF-A0A9D8RRN6-F1
#
_cell.length_a   1.000
_cell.length_b   1.000
_cell.length_c   1.000
_cell.angle_alpha   90.00
_cell.angle_beta   90.00
_cell.angle_gamma   90.00
#
_symmetry.space_group_name_H-M   'P 1'
#
loop_
_entity.id
_entity.type
_entity.pdbx_description
1 polymer ?
#
loop_
_entity_poly.entity_id
_entity_poly.type
_entity_poly.pdbx_seq_one_letter_code
_entity_poly.pdbx_strand_id
1 'polypeptide(L)'
;MTSDSNSNIVLCTKIAELRRAAGLTQDALAEKLGVTFQAVSKWENMLSCPDIALIPALADIFDVSIDTLFGKDPVREIPCEIPFADDGKLHAVLFCGNHLVKKQEYQNEKMNITIELKGDVRDIISDFNISCGHVSGNIRGSAISCDSVNAEAVSAGAITCHSIEGNAYADSISCHYITGSAATNSGKIQCDKVEGDVVCATLSCAEIEGDVNIQNGTFKCEGNIGGNLTIQGENAETVLECGDIGGELTVINARVSCSDIAKHATVTGNPESPTVVDASDIGGDTKIQNASVSCSDIDGDLTVIGKEDDIARLGCADVNGDADIRYADVSCSDISGNLTILGKEGECAKLGCSDITGDVSISHADVSCGDISGDVSLCSMPEHAATLACSDVSGSVNITHGSVSCGDINGDISVVGNVGETATLKCNEVSGDIVIKGGLVTCTDVDGDITIESDAPSALTCDDIDGDVTVKGGTLTCDSVNGDVQIEEK
;
A
#
# COMPACT_ATOMS: atom_id res chain seq x y z
N MET A 1 -0.30 -48.64 -7.46
CA MET A 1 0.27 -49.68 -8.35
C MET A 1 -0.88 -50.43 -9.03
N THR A 2 -1.41 -49.91 -10.15
CA THR A 2 -2.39 -50.62 -11.03
C THR A 2 -2.51 -50.01 -12.44
N SER A 3 -1.60 -49.12 -12.87
CA SER A 3 -1.63 -48.53 -14.23
C SER A 3 -0.91 -49.39 -15.28
N ASP A 4 0.12 -50.14 -14.89
CA ASP A 4 1.01 -50.83 -15.86
C ASP A 4 0.42 -52.13 -16.42
N SER A 5 -0.62 -52.68 -15.77
CA SER A 5 -1.28 -53.91 -16.20
C SER A 5 -2.19 -53.70 -17.40
N ASN A 6 -2.82 -52.52 -17.54
CA ASN A 6 -3.79 -52.28 -18.63
C ASN A 6 -3.10 -52.03 -19.98
N SER A 7 -2.01 -51.27 -20.02
CA SER A 7 -1.30 -50.95 -21.28
C SER A 7 -0.65 -52.18 -21.93
N ASN A 8 -0.13 -53.10 -21.11
CA ASN A 8 0.47 -54.35 -21.60
C ASN A 8 -0.58 -55.30 -22.18
N ILE A 9 -1.76 -55.40 -21.56
CA ILE A 9 -2.88 -56.21 -22.06
C ILE A 9 -3.35 -55.70 -23.43
N VAL A 10 -3.45 -54.37 -23.58
CA VAL A 10 -3.86 -53.74 -24.85
C VAL A 10 -2.83 -54.01 -25.96
N LEU A 11 -1.54 -53.81 -25.69
CA LEU A 11 -0.47 -54.06 -26.65
C LEU A 11 -0.43 -55.53 -27.11
N CYS A 12 -0.49 -56.48 -26.15
CA CYS A 12 -0.46 -57.92 -26.43
C CYS A 12 -1.66 -58.36 -27.29
N THR A 13 -2.84 -57.81 -27.00
CA THR A 13 -4.06 -58.08 -27.77
C THR A 13 -3.96 -57.51 -29.19
N LYS A 14 -3.44 -56.28 -29.33
CA LYS A 14 -3.27 -55.63 -30.64
C LYS A 14 -2.24 -56.30 -31.53
N ILE A 15 -1.13 -56.80 -30.98
CA ILE A 15 -0.16 -57.59 -31.76
C ILE A 15 -0.84 -58.84 -32.36
N ALA A 16 -1.67 -59.54 -31.57
CA ALA A 16 -2.37 -60.73 -32.05
C ALA A 16 -3.41 -60.40 -33.15
N GLU A 17 -4.13 -59.29 -33.01
CA GLU A 17 -5.10 -58.80 -33.98
C GLU A 17 -4.43 -58.37 -35.29
N LEU A 18 -3.40 -57.52 -35.20
CA LEU A 18 -2.68 -56.97 -36.35
C LEU A 18 -1.91 -58.05 -37.11
N ARG A 19 -1.30 -59.02 -36.41
CA ARG A 19 -0.65 -60.17 -37.06
C ARG A 19 -1.65 -60.97 -37.91
N ARG A 20 -2.84 -61.24 -37.38
CA ARG A 20 -3.89 -61.98 -38.12
C ARG A 20 -4.42 -61.15 -39.28
N ALA A 21 -4.60 -59.85 -39.11
CA ALA A 21 -5.02 -58.93 -40.17
C ALA A 21 -3.97 -58.85 -41.30
N ALA A 22 -2.68 -58.90 -40.96
CA ALA A 22 -1.58 -58.96 -41.92
C ALA A 22 -1.37 -60.37 -42.53
N GLY A 23 -2.18 -61.37 -42.16
CA GLY A 23 -2.10 -62.74 -42.69
C GLY A 23 -0.84 -63.52 -42.28
N LEU A 24 -0.11 -63.07 -41.26
CA LEU A 24 1.16 -63.68 -40.83
C LEU A 24 0.92 -64.81 -39.83
N THR A 25 1.69 -65.89 -39.89
CA THR A 25 1.76 -66.88 -38.80
C THR A 25 2.64 -66.37 -37.66
N GLN A 26 2.50 -66.93 -36.45
CA GLN A 26 3.37 -66.57 -35.32
C GLN A 26 4.86 -66.84 -35.64
N ASP A 27 5.16 -67.92 -36.37
CA ASP A 27 6.52 -68.23 -36.84
C ASP A 27 7.05 -67.17 -37.82
N ALA A 28 6.22 -66.76 -38.79
CA ALA A 28 6.60 -65.75 -39.78
C ALA A 28 6.84 -64.36 -39.16
N LEU A 29 6.07 -64.00 -38.12
CA LEU A 29 6.31 -62.77 -37.36
C LEU A 29 7.61 -62.86 -36.55
N ALA A 30 7.86 -64.00 -35.92
CA ALA A 30 9.07 -64.24 -35.14
C ALA A 30 10.34 -64.15 -36.01
N GLU A 31 10.30 -64.73 -37.22
CA GLU A 31 11.39 -64.66 -38.20
C GLU A 31 11.68 -63.22 -38.63
N LYS A 32 10.63 -62.43 -38.94
CA LYS A 32 10.76 -61.02 -39.34
C LYS A 32 11.35 -60.13 -38.23
N LEU A 33 11.11 -60.47 -36.96
CA LEU A 33 11.61 -59.72 -35.80
C LEU A 33 12.92 -60.27 -35.23
N GLY A 34 13.44 -61.39 -35.75
CA GLY A 34 14.64 -62.05 -35.23
C GLY A 34 14.47 -62.64 -33.83
N VAL A 35 13.23 -63.00 -33.44
CA VAL A 35 12.90 -63.59 -32.13
C VAL A 35 12.43 -65.04 -32.27
N THR A 36 12.29 -65.75 -31.15
CA THR A 36 11.77 -67.11 -31.17
C THR A 36 10.24 -67.13 -31.26
N PHE A 37 9.68 -68.15 -31.92
CA PHE A 37 8.23 -68.39 -31.95
C PHE A 37 7.60 -68.37 -30.55
N GLN A 38 8.28 -68.96 -29.58
CA GLN A 38 7.82 -69.01 -28.20
C GLN A 38 7.71 -67.61 -27.56
N ALA A 39 8.51 -66.63 -27.99
CA ALA A 39 8.41 -65.25 -27.52
C ALA A 39 7.11 -64.60 -28.03
N VAL A 40 6.83 -64.72 -29.34
CA VAL A 40 5.59 -64.20 -29.95
C VAL A 40 4.35 -64.88 -29.34
N SER A 41 4.39 -66.20 -29.16
CA SER A 41 3.31 -66.95 -28.52
C SER A 41 3.04 -66.48 -27.08
N LYS A 42 4.08 -66.14 -26.32
CA LYS A 42 3.91 -65.60 -24.96
C LYS A 42 3.37 -64.17 -24.96
N TRP A 43 3.72 -63.34 -25.94
CA TRP A 43 3.16 -61.99 -26.09
C TRP A 43 1.65 -62.06 -26.34
N GLU A 44 1.21 -62.87 -27.30
CA GLU A 44 -0.21 -62.96 -27.64
C GLU A 44 -1.08 -63.57 -26.53
N ASN A 45 -0.48 -64.36 -25.64
CA ASN A 45 -1.16 -64.95 -24.47
C ASN A 45 -0.97 -64.13 -23.18
N MET A 46 -0.44 -62.91 -23.26
CA MET A 46 -0.21 -62.00 -22.12
C MET A 46 0.71 -62.59 -21.04
N LEU A 47 1.56 -63.55 -21.40
CA LEU A 47 2.53 -64.19 -20.50
C LEU A 47 3.85 -63.41 -20.42
N SER A 48 4.14 -62.57 -21.41
CA SER A 48 5.24 -61.61 -21.43
C SER A 48 4.94 -60.46 -22.39
N CYS A 49 5.72 -59.39 -22.37
CA CYS A 49 5.63 -58.26 -23.32
C CYS A 49 6.84 -58.27 -24.28
N PRO A 50 6.72 -57.81 -25.54
CA PRO A 50 7.88 -57.50 -26.35
C PRO A 50 8.75 -56.44 -25.69
N ASP A 51 10.06 -56.51 -25.93
CA ASP A 51 11.00 -55.46 -25.52
C ASP A 51 10.63 -54.15 -26.23
N ILE A 52 10.80 -53.01 -25.54
CA ILE A 52 10.54 -51.68 -26.08
C ILE A 52 11.32 -51.43 -27.39
N ALA A 53 12.50 -52.03 -27.53
CA ALA A 53 13.30 -51.93 -28.76
C ALA A 53 12.64 -52.58 -29.99
N LEU A 54 11.70 -53.52 -29.81
CA LEU A 54 11.00 -54.21 -30.89
C LEU A 54 9.70 -53.53 -31.31
N ILE A 55 9.24 -52.53 -30.55
CA ILE A 55 7.97 -51.82 -30.80
C ILE A 55 7.97 -51.05 -32.14
N PRO A 56 9.03 -50.31 -32.52
CA PRO A 56 9.06 -49.65 -33.83
C PRO A 56 9.01 -50.65 -34.98
N ALA A 57 9.74 -51.76 -34.87
CA ALA A 57 9.75 -52.80 -35.89
C ALA A 57 8.39 -53.50 -36.02
N LEU A 58 7.66 -53.70 -34.92
CA LEU A 58 6.28 -54.19 -34.94
C LEU A 58 5.34 -53.21 -35.64
N ALA A 59 5.51 -51.90 -35.41
CA ALA A 59 4.72 -50.85 -36.06
C ALA A 59 4.94 -50.87 -37.58
N ASP A 60 6.19 -50.97 -38.01
CA ASP A 60 6.57 -51.04 -39.41
C ASP A 60 6.06 -52.32 -40.11
N ILE A 61 6.13 -53.47 -39.43
CA ILE A 61 5.66 -54.76 -40.02
C ILE A 61 4.14 -54.76 -40.21
N PHE A 62 3.40 -54.10 -39.33
CA PHE A 62 1.94 -54.03 -39.40
C PHE A 62 1.41 -52.79 -40.13
N ASP A 63 2.29 -51.89 -40.57
CA ASP A 63 1.95 -50.63 -41.24
C ASP A 63 0.98 -49.76 -40.43
N VAL A 64 1.27 -49.60 -39.12
CA VAL A 64 0.48 -48.78 -38.19
C VAL A 64 1.38 -47.85 -37.38
N SER A 65 0.81 -46.80 -36.78
CA SER A 65 1.56 -45.96 -35.82
C SER A 65 1.79 -46.70 -34.49
N ILE A 66 2.82 -46.29 -33.76
CA ILE A 66 3.09 -46.81 -32.41
C ILE A 66 1.89 -46.54 -31.47
N ASP A 67 1.22 -45.39 -31.60
CA ASP A 67 0.02 -45.09 -30.82
C ASP A 67 -1.12 -46.11 -31.07
N THR A 68 -1.26 -46.55 -32.32
CA THR A 68 -2.25 -47.57 -32.72
C THR A 68 -1.94 -48.93 -32.09
N LEU A 69 -0.65 -49.30 -31.94
CA LEU A 69 -0.23 -50.52 -31.23
C LEU A 69 -0.68 -50.52 -29.76
N PHE A 70 -0.76 -49.34 -29.14
CA PHE A 70 -1.22 -49.16 -27.75
C PHE A 70 -2.72 -48.81 -27.65
N GLY A 71 -3.48 -48.96 -28.74
CA GLY A 71 -4.94 -48.75 -28.75
C GLY A 71 -5.37 -47.29 -28.67
N LYS A 72 -4.48 -46.35 -29.02
CA LYS A 72 -4.81 -44.93 -29.18
C LYS A 72 -4.99 -44.66 -30.66
N ASP A 73 -6.23 -44.71 -31.15
CA ASP A 73 -6.54 -44.21 -32.48
C ASP A 73 -6.24 -42.70 -32.50
N PRO A 74 -5.63 -42.16 -33.57
CA PRO A 74 -5.35 -40.74 -33.65
C PRO A 74 -6.68 -39.99 -33.53
N VAL A 75 -6.78 -39.10 -32.54
CA VAL A 75 -7.84 -38.09 -32.49
C VAL A 75 -7.72 -37.33 -33.80
N ARG A 76 -8.67 -37.54 -34.69
CA ARG A 76 -8.74 -36.83 -35.97
C ARG A 76 -9.07 -35.38 -35.62
N GLU A 77 -8.05 -34.53 -35.51
CA GLU A 77 -8.27 -33.10 -35.70
C GLU A 77 -8.89 -32.97 -37.09
N ILE A 78 -10.15 -32.55 -37.15
CA ILE A 78 -10.76 -32.15 -38.41
C ILE A 78 -10.06 -30.82 -38.74
N PRO A 79 -9.23 -30.73 -39.79
CA PRO A 79 -8.85 -29.42 -40.27
C PRO A 79 -10.14 -28.77 -40.72
N CYS A 80 -10.50 -27.63 -40.14
CA CYS A 80 -11.49 -26.78 -40.75
C CYS A 80 -10.88 -26.32 -42.08
N GLU A 81 -11.09 -27.05 -43.17
CA GLU A 81 -10.74 -26.58 -44.51
C GLU A 81 -11.63 -25.36 -44.76
N ILE A 82 -11.04 -24.20 -44.54
CA ILE A 82 -11.65 -22.91 -44.82
C ILE A 82 -12.06 -22.93 -46.31
N PRO A 83 -13.35 -22.77 -46.67
CA PRO A 83 -13.87 -23.04 -48.02
C PRO A 83 -13.53 -21.95 -49.05
N PHE A 84 -12.45 -21.21 -48.81
CA PHE A 84 -12.03 -20.07 -49.62
C PHE A 84 -10.65 -20.39 -50.23
N ALA A 85 -10.52 -20.18 -51.53
CA ALA A 85 -9.23 -20.21 -52.19
C ALA A 85 -8.41 -18.97 -51.77
N ASP A 86 -7.08 -19.06 -51.85
CA ASP A 86 -6.17 -17.94 -51.61
C ASP A 86 -6.23 -16.96 -52.79
N ASP A 87 -7.34 -16.23 -52.88
CA ASP A 87 -7.74 -15.40 -54.02
C ASP A 87 -7.52 -13.89 -53.78
N GLY A 88 -6.86 -13.54 -52.67
CA GLY A 88 -6.58 -12.16 -52.27
C GLY A 88 -7.83 -11.36 -51.86
N LYS A 89 -9.00 -12.00 -51.68
CA LYS A 89 -10.21 -11.35 -51.15
C LYS A 89 -10.33 -11.55 -49.65
N LEU A 90 -10.95 -10.58 -48.99
CA LEU A 90 -11.30 -10.69 -47.57
C LEU A 90 -12.63 -11.45 -47.43
N HIS A 91 -12.59 -12.55 -46.69
CA HIS A 91 -13.76 -13.37 -46.41
C HIS A 91 -14.15 -13.23 -44.93
N ALA A 92 -15.36 -12.76 -44.66
CA ALA A 92 -15.91 -12.70 -43.31
C ALA A 92 -16.89 -13.85 -43.11
N VAL A 93 -16.71 -14.61 -42.04
CA VAL A 93 -17.53 -15.76 -41.70
C VAL A 93 -18.00 -15.66 -40.26
N LEU A 94 -19.31 -15.82 -40.06
CA LEU A 94 -19.92 -15.91 -38.74
C LEU A 94 -20.17 -17.38 -38.42
N PHE A 95 -19.55 -17.86 -37.35
CA PHE A 95 -19.83 -19.17 -36.77
C PHE A 95 -20.63 -19.02 -35.47
N CYS A 96 -21.52 -19.97 -35.21
CA CYS A 96 -22.14 -20.19 -33.91
C CYS A 96 -21.69 -21.57 -33.42
N GLY A 97 -20.77 -21.60 -32.44
CA GLY A 97 -20.03 -22.84 -32.12
C GLY A 97 -19.28 -23.36 -33.35
N ASN A 98 -19.53 -24.61 -33.74
CA ASN A 98 -18.87 -25.24 -34.90
C ASN A 98 -19.68 -25.12 -36.20
N HIS A 99 -20.76 -24.32 -36.24
CA HIS A 99 -21.65 -24.20 -37.39
C HIS A 99 -21.50 -22.84 -38.09
N LEU A 100 -21.21 -22.84 -39.40
CA LEU A 100 -21.17 -21.64 -40.23
C LEU A 100 -22.59 -21.10 -40.44
N VAL A 101 -22.88 -19.91 -39.92
CA VAL A 101 -24.19 -19.25 -40.02
C VAL A 101 -24.27 -18.36 -41.27
N LYS A 102 -23.22 -17.58 -41.54
CA LYS A 102 -23.18 -16.61 -42.65
C LYS A 102 -21.75 -16.48 -43.19
N LYS A 103 -21.63 -16.36 -44.51
CA LYS A 103 -20.39 -16.10 -45.25
C LYS A 103 -20.59 -14.87 -46.14
N GLN A 104 -19.61 -13.98 -46.19
CA GLN A 104 -19.61 -12.81 -47.08
C GLN A 104 -18.20 -12.51 -47.58
N GLU A 105 -18.08 -12.20 -48.88
CA GLU A 105 -16.81 -11.86 -49.54
C GLU A 105 -16.79 -10.36 -49.87
N TYR A 106 -15.65 -9.70 -49.69
CA TYR A 106 -15.52 -8.26 -49.88
C TYR A 106 -14.37 -7.91 -50.84
N GLN A 107 -14.51 -6.77 -51.52
CA GLN A 107 -13.48 -6.18 -52.39
C GLN A 107 -12.92 -4.90 -51.75
N ASN A 108 -11.64 -4.62 -51.98
CA ASN A 108 -10.88 -3.55 -51.33
C ASN A 108 -11.48 -2.15 -51.57
N GLU A 109 -11.90 -1.48 -50.50
CA GLU A 109 -11.99 -0.02 -50.27
C GLU A 109 -12.67 0.20 -48.90
N LYS A 110 -11.95 0.66 -47.86
CA LYS A 110 -12.42 0.96 -46.47
C LYS A 110 -13.89 0.54 -46.17
N MET A 111 -14.09 -0.70 -45.76
CA MET A 111 -15.42 -1.28 -45.49
C MET A 111 -15.67 -1.45 -43.98
N ASN A 112 -16.90 -1.17 -43.53
CA ASN A 112 -17.40 -1.63 -42.23
C ASN A 112 -18.08 -2.99 -42.42
N ILE A 113 -17.61 -4.02 -41.71
CA ILE A 113 -18.20 -5.36 -41.73
C ILE A 113 -19.21 -5.43 -40.59
N THR A 114 -20.50 -5.36 -40.89
CA THR A 114 -21.57 -5.51 -39.89
C THR A 114 -22.07 -6.96 -39.87
N ILE A 115 -21.91 -7.61 -38.73
CA ILE A 115 -22.46 -8.94 -38.48
C ILE A 115 -23.73 -8.77 -37.65
N GLU A 116 -24.89 -8.94 -38.28
CA GLU A 116 -26.18 -8.92 -37.60
C GLU A 116 -26.57 -10.35 -37.19
N LEU A 117 -26.54 -10.62 -35.87
CA LEU A 117 -27.13 -11.83 -35.29
C LEU A 117 -28.53 -11.49 -34.77
N LYS A 118 -29.54 -12.29 -35.16
CA LYS A 118 -30.90 -12.17 -34.61
C LYS A 118 -31.10 -13.19 -33.50
N GLY A 119 -31.14 -12.72 -32.27
CA GLY A 119 -31.32 -13.53 -31.05
C GLY A 119 -30.48 -12.99 -29.90
N ASP A 120 -30.67 -13.54 -28.70
CA ASP A 120 -29.88 -13.17 -27.54
C ASP A 120 -28.45 -13.67 -27.70
N VAL A 121 -27.49 -12.77 -27.53
CA VAL A 121 -26.08 -13.13 -27.54
C VAL A 121 -25.65 -13.40 -26.12
N ARG A 122 -25.13 -14.61 -25.88
CA ARG A 122 -24.57 -14.98 -24.58
C ARG A 122 -23.14 -14.45 -24.46
N ASP A 123 -22.20 -15.02 -25.21
CA ASP A 123 -20.81 -14.57 -25.19
C ASP A 123 -20.39 -14.08 -26.58
N ILE A 124 -19.56 -13.03 -26.63
CA ILE A 124 -18.95 -12.52 -27.86
C ILE A 124 -17.43 -12.55 -27.70
N ILE A 125 -16.75 -13.16 -28.66
CA ILE A 125 -15.29 -13.13 -28.77
C ILE A 125 -14.95 -12.66 -30.18
N SER A 126 -14.19 -11.58 -30.29
CA SER A 126 -13.80 -10.98 -31.56
C SER A 126 -12.38 -10.44 -31.51
N ASP A 127 -11.63 -10.64 -32.60
CA ASP A 127 -10.36 -9.95 -32.86
C ASP A 127 -10.58 -8.56 -33.50
N PHE A 128 -11.83 -8.10 -33.56
CA PHE A 128 -12.23 -6.82 -34.15
C PHE A 128 -13.02 -5.98 -33.15
N ASN A 129 -13.32 -4.74 -33.57
CA ASN A 129 -14.22 -3.86 -32.83
C ASN A 129 -15.65 -4.41 -32.86
N ILE A 130 -16.29 -4.43 -31.71
CA ILE A 130 -17.66 -4.89 -31.51
C ILE A 130 -18.54 -3.67 -31.28
N SER A 131 -19.60 -3.54 -32.08
CA SER A 131 -20.71 -2.64 -31.80
C SER A 131 -21.97 -3.47 -31.68
N CYS A 132 -22.60 -3.45 -30.51
CA CYS A 132 -23.71 -4.34 -30.20
C CYS A 132 -24.76 -3.68 -29.30
N GLY A 133 -25.92 -4.32 -29.13
CA GLY A 133 -26.92 -3.86 -28.16
C GLY A 133 -26.60 -4.44 -26.79
N HIS A 134 -27.46 -5.33 -26.32
CA HIS A 134 -27.31 -6.04 -25.05
C HIS A 134 -26.54 -7.36 -25.19
N VAL A 135 -25.68 -7.67 -24.22
CA VAL A 135 -24.96 -8.95 -24.10
C VAL A 135 -25.25 -9.58 -22.75
N SER A 136 -25.78 -10.80 -22.76
CA SER A 136 -26.19 -11.51 -21.53
C SER A 136 -25.04 -12.24 -20.80
N GLY A 137 -23.87 -12.32 -21.41
CA GLY A 137 -22.66 -12.95 -20.88
C GLY A 137 -21.42 -12.14 -21.24
N ASN A 138 -20.28 -12.80 -21.45
CA ASN A 138 -18.99 -12.13 -21.54
C ASN A 138 -18.72 -11.57 -22.93
N ILE A 139 -18.03 -10.44 -22.99
CA ILE A 139 -17.59 -9.83 -24.24
C ILE A 139 -16.08 -9.64 -24.26
N ARG A 140 -15.43 -10.10 -25.33
CA ARG A 140 -14.00 -9.90 -25.59
C ARG A 140 -13.81 -9.35 -27.00
N GLY A 141 -13.15 -8.21 -27.13
CA GLY A 141 -13.02 -7.49 -28.40
C GLY A 141 -11.74 -6.65 -28.51
N SER A 142 -11.49 -6.06 -29.69
CA SER A 142 -10.45 -5.03 -29.82
C SER A 142 -10.90 -3.66 -29.30
N ALA A 143 -12.16 -3.33 -29.50
CA ALA A 143 -12.86 -2.22 -28.87
C ALA A 143 -14.32 -2.64 -28.72
N ILE A 144 -14.99 -2.24 -27.63
CA ILE A 144 -16.37 -2.63 -27.35
C ILE A 144 -17.21 -1.36 -27.25
N SER A 145 -18.29 -1.30 -28.03
CA SER A 145 -19.33 -0.29 -27.91
C SER A 145 -20.68 -0.99 -27.84
N CYS A 146 -21.23 -1.13 -26.65
CA CYS A 146 -22.49 -1.85 -26.46
C CYS A 146 -23.44 -1.10 -25.52
N ASP A 147 -24.73 -1.45 -25.53
CA ASP A 147 -25.67 -0.86 -24.59
C ASP A 147 -25.37 -1.37 -23.18
N SER A 148 -25.42 -2.68 -22.95
CA SER A 148 -25.09 -3.26 -21.64
C SER A 148 -24.55 -4.68 -21.72
N VAL A 149 -23.76 -5.05 -20.70
CA VAL A 149 -23.10 -6.34 -20.55
C VAL A 149 -23.43 -6.90 -19.17
N ASN A 150 -24.07 -8.07 -19.08
CA ASN A 150 -24.46 -8.68 -17.80
C ASN A 150 -23.37 -9.54 -17.14
N ALA A 151 -22.14 -9.45 -17.64
CA ALA A 151 -20.98 -10.18 -17.13
C ALA A 151 -19.70 -9.39 -17.42
N GLU A 152 -18.60 -10.06 -17.75
CA GLU A 152 -17.29 -9.41 -17.93
C GLU A 152 -17.11 -8.82 -19.33
N ALA A 153 -16.50 -7.63 -19.39
CA ALA A 153 -16.08 -6.97 -20.62
C ALA A 153 -14.57 -6.81 -20.67
N VAL A 154 -13.93 -7.36 -21.70
CA VAL A 154 -12.47 -7.28 -21.89
C VAL A 154 -12.15 -6.74 -23.27
N SER A 155 -11.35 -5.68 -23.34
CA SER A 155 -10.92 -5.08 -24.59
C SER A 155 -9.44 -4.73 -24.58
N ALA A 156 -8.78 -4.83 -25.73
CA ALA A 156 -7.42 -4.29 -25.88
C ALA A 156 -7.41 -2.76 -26.05
N GLY A 157 -8.49 -2.19 -26.59
CA GLY A 157 -8.73 -0.75 -26.75
C GLY A 157 -9.81 -0.25 -25.81
N ALA A 158 -10.71 0.62 -26.27
CA ALA A 158 -11.73 1.24 -25.44
C ALA A 158 -12.99 0.36 -25.23
N ILE A 159 -13.60 0.46 -24.05
CA ILE A 159 -14.96 0.02 -23.75
C ILE A 159 -15.84 1.26 -23.59
N THR A 160 -16.94 1.32 -24.34
CA THR A 160 -17.99 2.32 -24.18
C THR A 160 -19.32 1.62 -24.02
N CYS A 161 -19.84 1.58 -22.79
CA CYS A 161 -21.11 0.93 -22.47
C CYS A 161 -22.02 1.84 -21.67
N HIS A 162 -23.31 1.54 -21.59
CA HIS A 162 -24.15 2.15 -20.54
C HIS A 162 -23.83 1.49 -19.19
N SER A 163 -23.92 0.15 -19.10
CA SER A 163 -23.65 -0.59 -17.87
C SER A 163 -22.93 -1.92 -18.07
N ILE A 164 -22.15 -2.31 -17.07
CA ILE A 164 -21.45 -3.60 -16.99
C ILE A 164 -21.75 -4.21 -15.61
N GLU A 165 -22.43 -5.35 -15.58
CA GLU A 165 -22.78 -6.07 -14.32
C GLU A 165 -21.63 -6.95 -13.79
N GLY A 166 -20.51 -7.00 -14.50
CA GLY A 166 -19.29 -7.70 -14.09
C GLY A 166 -18.06 -6.81 -14.14
N ASN A 167 -16.90 -7.42 -14.33
CA ASN A 167 -15.62 -6.71 -14.38
C ASN A 167 -15.37 -6.09 -15.76
N ALA A 168 -14.70 -4.94 -15.80
CA ALA A 168 -14.33 -4.23 -17.01
C ALA A 168 -12.81 -4.06 -17.10
N TYR A 169 -12.20 -4.59 -18.16
CA TYR A 169 -10.76 -4.51 -18.42
C TYR A 169 -10.51 -3.94 -19.81
N ALA A 170 -9.88 -2.77 -19.91
CA ALA A 170 -9.64 -2.12 -21.18
C ALA A 170 -8.46 -1.16 -21.15
N ASP A 171 -8.06 -0.59 -22.29
CA ASP A 171 -7.14 0.54 -22.26
C ASP A 171 -7.85 1.81 -21.76
N SER A 172 -9.13 2.01 -22.13
CA SER A 172 -9.98 3.07 -21.59
C SER A 172 -11.40 2.58 -21.40
N ILE A 173 -12.07 3.02 -20.34
CA ILE A 173 -13.44 2.63 -19.99
C ILE A 173 -14.29 3.89 -19.87
N SER A 174 -15.37 3.96 -20.63
CA SER A 174 -16.41 4.97 -20.46
C SER A 174 -17.74 4.25 -20.27
N CYS A 175 -18.25 4.26 -19.04
CA CYS A 175 -19.52 3.65 -18.67
C CYS A 175 -20.34 4.61 -17.81
N HIS A 176 -21.63 4.31 -17.58
CA HIS A 176 -22.32 4.95 -16.46
C HIS A 176 -22.12 4.12 -15.18
N TYR A 177 -22.34 2.80 -15.26
CA TYR A 177 -22.34 1.93 -14.08
C TYR A 177 -21.51 0.67 -14.30
N ILE A 178 -20.67 0.33 -13.31
CA ILE A 178 -19.94 -0.95 -13.24
C ILE A 178 -20.16 -1.55 -11.85
N THR A 179 -20.77 -2.73 -11.76
CA THR A 179 -20.98 -3.40 -10.47
C THR A 179 -19.78 -4.26 -10.05
N GLY A 180 -18.92 -4.63 -11.00
CA GLY A 180 -17.65 -5.30 -10.72
C GLY A 180 -16.48 -4.32 -10.59
N SER A 181 -15.27 -4.86 -10.71
CA SER A 181 -14.03 -4.08 -10.72
C SER A 181 -13.75 -3.50 -12.11
N ALA A 182 -13.10 -2.34 -12.16
CA ALA A 182 -12.69 -1.69 -13.39
C ALA A 182 -11.18 -1.47 -13.40
N ALA A 183 -10.48 -1.95 -14.43
CA ALA A 183 -9.04 -1.76 -14.55
C ALA A 183 -8.60 -1.34 -15.95
N THR A 184 -7.66 -0.41 -16.01
CA THR A 184 -7.01 0.05 -17.23
C THR A 184 -5.50 0.01 -17.15
N ASN A 185 -4.84 -0.26 -18.27
CA ASN A 185 -3.38 -0.24 -18.35
C ASN A 185 -2.82 1.18 -18.30
N SER A 186 -3.25 2.05 -19.22
CA SER A 186 -2.69 3.40 -19.37
C SER A 186 -3.73 4.49 -19.62
N GLY A 187 -4.96 4.13 -19.97
CA GLY A 187 -5.98 5.12 -20.26
C GLY A 187 -6.84 5.48 -19.06
N LYS A 188 -8.02 5.98 -19.40
CA LYS A 188 -8.93 6.63 -18.46
C LYS A 188 -10.12 5.73 -18.15
N ILE A 189 -10.56 5.76 -16.89
CA ILE A 189 -11.88 5.30 -16.47
C ILE A 189 -12.75 6.54 -16.25
N GLN A 190 -13.90 6.57 -16.92
CA GLN A 190 -14.94 7.57 -16.74
C GLN A 190 -16.26 6.86 -16.49
N CYS A 191 -16.72 6.90 -15.24
CA CYS A 191 -17.95 6.25 -14.77
C CYS A 191 -18.75 7.16 -13.85
N ASP A 192 -20.05 6.95 -13.73
CA ASP A 192 -20.81 7.59 -12.65
C ASP A 192 -20.53 6.83 -11.35
N LYS A 193 -20.67 5.49 -11.37
CA LYS A 193 -20.42 4.64 -10.21
C LYS A 193 -19.67 3.35 -10.53
N VAL A 194 -18.75 2.96 -9.65
CA VAL A 194 -18.11 1.64 -9.63
C VAL A 194 -18.30 0.99 -8.25
N GLU A 195 -18.92 -0.19 -8.18
CA GLU A 195 -19.12 -0.89 -6.89
C GLU A 195 -17.89 -1.71 -6.48
N GLY A 196 -17.11 -2.21 -7.44
CA GLY A 196 -15.86 -2.92 -7.17
C GLY A 196 -14.63 -2.03 -7.13
N ASP A 197 -13.46 -2.67 -7.14
CA ASP A 197 -12.16 -2.00 -7.11
C ASP A 197 -11.81 -1.34 -8.44
N VAL A 198 -11.04 -0.25 -8.37
CA VAL A 198 -10.60 0.53 -9.51
C VAL A 198 -9.07 0.57 -9.59
N VAL A 199 -8.52 0.22 -10.74
CA VAL A 199 -7.07 0.38 -11.04
C VAL A 199 -6.89 1.14 -12.33
N CYS A 200 -6.34 2.36 -12.28
CA CYS A 200 -6.13 3.14 -13.51
C CYS A 200 -5.03 4.19 -13.39
N ALA A 201 -4.64 4.75 -14.54
CA ALA A 201 -3.80 5.94 -14.56
C ALA A 201 -4.64 7.21 -14.38
N THR A 202 -5.80 7.29 -15.05
CA THR A 202 -6.68 8.45 -14.95
C THR A 202 -8.10 8.05 -14.56
N LEU A 203 -8.65 8.69 -13.53
CA LEU A 203 -10.00 8.43 -13.05
C LEU A 203 -10.87 9.69 -13.08
N SER A 204 -12.10 9.52 -13.55
CA SER A 204 -13.17 10.52 -13.44
C SER A 204 -14.44 9.79 -13.02
N CYS A 205 -14.72 9.76 -11.73
CA CYS A 205 -15.90 9.08 -11.18
C CYS A 205 -16.76 10.00 -10.31
N ALA A 206 -18.03 9.65 -10.11
CA ALA A 206 -18.84 10.28 -9.06
C ALA A 206 -18.76 9.51 -7.74
N GLU A 207 -18.78 8.18 -7.77
CA GLU A 207 -18.74 7.37 -6.53
C GLU A 207 -18.06 6.01 -6.76
N ILE A 208 -17.33 5.53 -5.76
CA ILE A 208 -16.65 4.24 -5.78
C ILE A 208 -16.88 3.54 -4.44
N GLU A 209 -17.40 2.31 -4.43
CA GLU A 209 -17.59 1.57 -3.17
C GLU A 209 -16.34 0.76 -2.76
N GLY A 210 -15.54 0.30 -3.72
CA GLY A 210 -14.34 -0.50 -3.51
C GLY A 210 -13.04 0.30 -3.31
N ASP A 211 -11.91 -0.39 -3.47
CA ASP A 211 -10.57 0.19 -3.35
C ASP A 211 -10.15 0.89 -4.65
N VAL A 212 -9.33 1.94 -4.53
CA VAL A 212 -8.81 2.70 -5.67
C VAL A 212 -7.29 2.68 -5.66
N ASN A 213 -6.69 2.23 -6.77
CA ASN A 213 -5.25 2.27 -6.99
C ASN A 213 -4.91 3.07 -8.24
N ILE A 214 -4.22 4.20 -8.06
CA ILE A 214 -3.80 5.10 -9.13
C ILE A 214 -2.27 5.03 -9.31
N GLN A 215 -1.85 4.74 -10.54
CA GLN A 215 -0.43 4.75 -10.93
C GLN A 215 -0.20 5.83 -11.98
N ASN A 216 0.59 6.86 -11.64
CA ASN A 216 1.08 7.88 -12.56
C ASN A 216 0.00 8.60 -13.40
N GLY A 217 -1.02 9.16 -12.76
CA GLY A 217 -1.94 10.03 -13.49
C GLY A 217 -3.00 10.68 -12.61
N THR A 218 -3.88 11.44 -13.26
CA THR A 218 -4.81 12.37 -12.58
C THR A 218 -6.09 11.68 -12.14
N PHE A 219 -6.58 12.01 -10.96
CA PHE A 219 -7.82 11.48 -10.42
C PHE A 219 -8.74 12.63 -10.01
N LYS A 220 -10.00 12.55 -10.41
CA LYS A 220 -11.07 13.40 -9.90
C LYS A 220 -12.27 12.52 -9.57
N CYS A 221 -12.60 12.42 -8.29
CA CYS A 221 -13.82 11.77 -7.84
C CYS A 221 -14.68 12.81 -7.13
N GLU A 222 -15.85 13.13 -7.65
CA GLU A 222 -16.69 14.18 -7.03
C GLU A 222 -17.43 13.69 -5.77
N GLY A 223 -17.39 12.39 -5.49
CA GLY A 223 -17.98 11.78 -4.30
C GLY A 223 -17.01 10.84 -3.59
N ASN A 224 -17.58 9.87 -2.88
CA ASN A 224 -16.88 9.11 -1.85
C ASN A 224 -16.20 7.86 -2.41
N ILE A 225 -15.13 7.44 -1.74
CA ILE A 225 -14.49 6.14 -1.89
C ILE A 225 -14.81 5.32 -0.65
N GLY A 226 -15.53 4.21 -0.82
CA GLY A 226 -15.87 3.32 0.29
C GLY A 226 -14.68 2.52 0.84
N GLY A 227 -13.70 2.21 -0.01
CA GLY A 227 -12.50 1.45 0.32
C GLY A 227 -11.25 2.31 0.56
N ASN A 228 -10.10 1.70 0.34
CA ASN A 228 -8.78 2.33 0.48
C ASN A 228 -8.42 3.12 -0.78
N LEU A 229 -7.66 4.21 -0.61
CA LEU A 229 -7.09 4.98 -1.71
C LEU A 229 -5.57 4.87 -1.69
N THR A 230 -4.99 4.27 -2.72
CA THR A 230 -3.54 4.21 -2.95
C THR A 230 -3.16 4.99 -4.19
N ILE A 231 -2.24 5.94 -4.06
CA ILE A 231 -1.75 6.77 -5.15
C ILE A 231 -0.24 6.72 -5.20
N GLN A 232 0.30 6.35 -6.36
CA GLN A 232 1.72 6.42 -6.65
C GLN A 232 1.94 7.36 -7.84
N GLY A 233 2.39 8.58 -7.54
CA GLY A 233 2.77 9.57 -8.54
C GLY A 233 4.26 9.52 -8.88
N GLU A 234 4.58 9.98 -10.09
CA GLU A 234 5.95 10.26 -10.51
C GLU A 234 6.35 11.72 -10.26
N ASN A 235 5.39 12.67 -10.23
CA ASN A 235 5.61 14.10 -10.03
C ASN A 235 4.40 14.81 -9.35
N ALA A 236 4.69 15.93 -8.65
CA ALA A 236 3.75 16.77 -7.89
C ALA A 236 2.66 17.50 -8.71
N GLU A 237 2.59 17.30 -10.03
CA GLU A 237 1.49 17.83 -10.86
C GLU A 237 0.19 17.02 -10.71
N THR A 238 0.28 15.84 -10.11
CA THR A 238 -0.91 15.02 -9.85
C THR A 238 -1.71 15.65 -8.72
N VAL A 239 -2.73 16.43 -9.06
CA VAL A 239 -3.71 17.01 -8.13
C VAL A 239 -4.96 16.14 -8.15
N LEU A 240 -5.37 15.71 -6.95
CA LEU A 240 -6.51 14.83 -6.74
C LEU A 240 -7.54 15.50 -5.84
N GLU A 241 -8.81 15.35 -6.21
CA GLU A 241 -9.95 15.79 -5.41
C GLU A 241 -10.88 14.59 -5.21
N CYS A 242 -11.18 14.25 -3.95
CA CYS A 242 -12.22 13.29 -3.55
C CYS A 242 -13.12 13.83 -2.43
N GLY A 243 -14.28 13.19 -2.27
CA GLY A 243 -15.08 13.30 -1.04
C GLY A 243 -14.44 12.53 0.11
N ASP A 244 -15.24 11.74 0.80
CA ASP A 244 -14.79 10.93 1.95
C ASP A 244 -14.09 9.66 1.49
N ILE A 245 -13.11 9.21 2.28
CA ILE A 245 -12.43 7.93 2.14
C ILE A 245 -12.81 7.05 3.34
N GLY A 246 -13.57 5.99 3.10
CA GLY A 246 -14.02 5.05 4.13
C GLY A 246 -12.92 4.08 4.63
N GLY A 247 -11.82 3.97 3.87
CA GLY A 247 -10.66 3.14 4.19
C GLY A 247 -9.41 3.93 4.57
N GLU A 248 -8.26 3.35 4.27
CA GLU A 248 -6.93 3.94 4.49
C GLU A 248 -6.49 4.78 3.29
N LEU A 249 -5.72 5.84 3.56
CA LEU A 249 -5.08 6.65 2.52
C LEU A 249 -3.58 6.35 2.46
N THR A 250 -3.07 6.01 1.27
CA THR A 250 -1.64 5.93 0.98
C THR A 250 -1.28 6.81 -0.21
N VAL A 251 -0.40 7.80 0.01
CA VAL A 251 0.02 8.76 -1.02
C VAL A 251 1.54 8.79 -1.16
N ILE A 252 2.02 8.64 -2.39
CA ILE A 252 3.44 8.75 -2.74
C ILE A 252 3.59 9.77 -3.88
N ASN A 253 4.34 10.85 -3.64
CA ASN A 253 4.69 11.88 -4.64
C ASN A 253 3.50 12.49 -5.40
N ALA A 254 2.41 12.82 -4.69
CA ALA A 254 1.20 13.39 -5.27
C ALA A 254 0.58 14.46 -4.36
N ARG A 255 -0.40 15.21 -4.88
CA ARG A 255 -1.20 16.17 -4.14
C ARG A 255 -2.63 15.67 -4.03
N VAL A 256 -3.14 15.49 -2.82
CA VAL A 256 -4.50 15.00 -2.57
C VAL A 256 -5.26 16.02 -1.74
N SER A 257 -6.47 16.33 -2.16
CA SER A 257 -7.47 17.03 -1.36
C SER A 257 -8.66 16.11 -1.18
N CYS A 258 -9.03 15.82 0.07
CA CYS A 258 -10.19 15.01 0.42
C CYS A 258 -11.01 15.67 1.52
N SER A 259 -12.25 15.22 1.69
CA SER A 259 -13.09 15.65 2.82
C SER A 259 -12.60 14.93 4.09
N ASP A 260 -13.06 13.70 4.35
CA ASP A 260 -12.62 12.96 5.53
C ASP A 260 -11.86 11.67 5.18
N ILE A 261 -10.95 11.25 6.06
CA ILE A 261 -10.29 9.94 6.00
C ILE A 261 -10.73 9.16 7.25
N ALA A 262 -11.48 8.09 7.07
CA ALA A 262 -12.08 7.36 8.19
C ALA A 262 -11.07 6.54 9.01
N LYS A 263 -9.87 6.27 8.49
CA LYS A 263 -8.84 5.43 9.12
C LYS A 263 -7.45 6.09 9.02
N HIS A 264 -6.43 5.28 8.84
CA HIS A 264 -5.02 5.68 8.81
C HIS A 264 -4.64 6.40 7.51
N ALA A 265 -3.67 7.32 7.63
CA ALA A 265 -3.07 8.01 6.51
C ALA A 265 -1.54 7.80 6.48
N THR A 266 -1.01 7.33 5.35
CA THR A 266 0.43 7.23 5.11
C THR A 266 0.81 8.11 3.93
N VAL A 267 1.61 9.15 4.18
CA VAL A 267 1.98 10.16 3.19
C VAL A 267 3.49 10.21 3.06
N THR A 268 4.00 9.91 1.86
CA THR A 268 5.43 9.87 1.57
C THR A 268 5.77 10.79 0.40
N GLY A 269 6.76 11.65 0.59
CA GLY A 269 7.26 12.55 -0.44
C GLY A 269 8.74 12.39 -0.74
N ASN A 270 9.12 13.00 -1.85
CA ASN A 270 10.49 13.14 -2.31
C ASN A 270 10.86 14.63 -2.25
N PRO A 271 12.05 15.01 -1.75
CA PRO A 271 12.53 16.39 -1.78
C PRO A 271 12.42 17.09 -3.14
N GLU A 272 12.52 16.35 -4.24
CA GLU A 272 12.40 16.91 -5.60
C GLU A 272 10.95 17.23 -6.01
N SER A 273 9.96 16.67 -5.31
CA SER A 273 8.54 16.74 -5.65
C SER A 273 7.67 16.69 -4.40
N PRO A 274 7.19 17.85 -3.90
CA PRO A 274 6.47 17.92 -2.63
C PRO A 274 5.14 17.17 -2.70
N THR A 275 5.00 16.16 -1.83
CA THR A 275 3.71 15.50 -1.56
C THR A 275 2.93 16.32 -0.57
N VAL A 276 1.67 16.61 -0.88
CA VAL A 276 0.77 17.38 -0.02
C VAL A 276 -0.57 16.67 0.11
N VAL A 277 -1.07 16.54 1.33
CA VAL A 277 -2.42 16.05 1.59
C VAL A 277 -3.18 17.09 2.40
N ASP A 278 -4.30 17.55 1.87
CA ASP A 278 -5.23 18.44 2.56
C ASP A 278 -6.52 17.64 2.83
N ALA A 279 -6.77 17.32 4.09
CA ALA A 279 -7.99 16.65 4.56
C ALA A 279 -8.74 17.57 5.54
N SER A 280 -10.02 17.31 5.77
CA SER A 280 -10.75 17.93 6.89
C SER A 280 -10.39 17.19 8.18
N ASP A 281 -10.65 15.88 8.26
CA ASP A 281 -10.32 15.05 9.44
C ASP A 281 -9.66 13.72 9.06
N ILE A 282 -8.85 13.16 9.97
CA ILE A 282 -8.21 11.85 9.85
C ILE A 282 -8.53 11.00 11.08
N GLY A 283 -9.31 9.94 10.92
CA GLY A 283 -9.83 9.12 12.02
C GLY A 283 -8.88 8.06 12.59
N GLY A 284 -7.59 8.08 12.24
CA GLY A 284 -6.63 7.09 12.71
C GLY A 284 -5.18 7.52 12.55
N ASP A 285 -4.26 6.61 12.90
CA ASP A 285 -2.83 6.88 12.88
C ASP A 285 -2.35 7.50 11.57
N THR A 286 -1.54 8.56 11.70
CA THR A 286 -1.04 9.34 10.58
C THR A 286 0.48 9.31 10.54
N LYS A 287 1.02 8.84 9.42
CA LYS A 287 2.46 8.76 9.18
C LYS A 287 2.86 9.64 8.01
N ILE A 288 3.77 10.57 8.27
CA ILE A 288 4.24 11.56 7.30
C ILE A 288 5.75 11.41 7.13
N GLN A 289 6.20 11.26 5.89
CA GLN A 289 7.61 11.17 5.56
C GLN A 289 7.99 12.11 4.41
N ASN A 290 8.74 13.18 4.70
CA ASN A 290 9.13 14.24 3.74
C ASN A 290 7.94 14.76 2.92
N ALA A 291 6.83 14.98 3.59
CA ALA A 291 5.59 15.44 2.98
C ALA A 291 4.94 16.50 3.85
N SER A 292 3.91 17.15 3.32
CA SER A 292 3.07 18.06 4.08
C SER A 292 1.66 17.49 4.22
N VAL A 293 1.12 17.54 5.43
CA VAL A 293 -0.30 17.22 5.69
C VAL A 293 -0.94 18.41 6.39
N SER A 294 -2.13 18.79 5.93
CA SER A 294 -3.00 19.74 6.62
C SER A 294 -4.32 19.08 6.94
N CYS A 295 -4.78 19.25 8.17
CA CYS A 295 -6.07 18.77 8.64
C CYS A 295 -6.65 19.65 9.74
N SER A 296 -7.88 19.40 10.16
CA SER A 296 -8.41 19.91 11.42
C SER A 296 -7.99 18.92 12.49
N ASP A 297 -8.49 17.68 12.45
CA ASP A 297 -8.24 16.73 13.54
C ASP A 297 -7.55 15.43 13.08
N ILE A 298 -6.70 14.88 13.95
CA ILE A 298 -6.20 13.50 13.88
C ILE A 298 -6.70 12.73 15.11
N ASP A 299 -7.51 11.70 14.92
CA ASP A 299 -7.97 10.78 15.97
C ASP A 299 -7.10 9.51 15.98
N GLY A 300 -5.83 9.66 16.38
CA GLY A 300 -4.86 8.57 16.42
C GLY A 300 -3.42 9.05 16.58
N ASP A 301 -2.48 8.11 16.55
CA ASP A 301 -1.07 8.42 16.76
C ASP A 301 -0.45 9.13 15.54
N LEU A 302 0.40 10.12 15.80
CA LEU A 302 1.10 10.89 14.79
C LEU A 302 2.57 10.50 14.73
N THR A 303 3.08 10.22 13.53
CA THR A 303 4.51 10.08 13.27
C THR A 303 4.94 10.97 12.12
N VAL A 304 5.87 11.89 12.37
CA VAL A 304 6.44 12.79 11.33
C VAL A 304 7.93 12.57 11.20
N ILE A 305 8.42 12.31 9.99
CA ILE A 305 9.84 12.04 9.72
C ILE A 305 10.31 12.88 8.53
N GLY A 306 11.14 13.89 8.78
CA GLY A 306 11.85 14.67 7.76
C GLY A 306 13.20 14.08 7.34
N LYS A 307 13.85 14.72 6.36
CA LYS A 307 15.20 14.40 5.83
C LYS A 307 16.11 15.61 5.99
N GLU A 308 17.43 15.42 5.80
CA GLU A 308 18.48 16.44 5.95
C GLU A 308 18.15 17.79 5.31
N ASP A 309 17.65 17.81 4.08
CA ASP A 309 17.44 19.05 3.31
C ASP A 309 15.96 19.48 3.15
N ASP A 310 15.02 18.75 3.75
CA ASP A 310 13.58 19.03 3.58
C ASP A 310 12.80 18.80 4.88
N ILE A 311 12.00 19.79 5.24
CA ILE A 311 11.25 19.83 6.49
C ILE A 311 9.86 19.28 6.17
N ALA A 312 9.55 18.08 6.70
CA ALA A 312 8.17 17.62 6.74
C ALA A 312 7.35 18.63 7.56
N ARG A 313 6.16 18.98 7.05
CA ARG A 313 5.30 19.99 7.68
C ARG A 313 3.97 19.36 8.06
N LEU A 314 3.56 19.60 9.28
CA LEU A 314 2.19 19.33 9.71
C LEU A 314 1.53 20.65 10.08
N GLY A 315 0.33 20.86 9.53
CA GLY A 315 -0.59 21.90 9.97
C GLY A 315 -1.94 21.29 10.29
N CYS A 316 -2.08 20.76 11.50
CA CYS A 316 -3.36 20.29 12.01
C CYS A 316 -3.87 21.17 13.15
N ALA A 317 -5.17 21.16 13.44
CA ALA A 317 -5.69 21.78 14.65
C ALA A 317 -5.39 20.86 15.84
N ASP A 318 -5.93 19.64 15.91
CA ASP A 318 -5.77 18.79 17.10
C ASP A 318 -5.20 17.41 16.76
N VAL A 319 -4.40 16.87 17.68
CA VAL A 319 -3.87 15.49 17.62
C VAL A 319 -4.33 14.74 18.87
N ASN A 320 -5.28 13.81 18.71
CA ASN A 320 -5.82 12.96 19.76
C ASN A 320 -5.08 11.62 19.82
N GLY A 321 -3.79 11.66 20.15
CA GLY A 321 -2.92 10.48 20.24
C GLY A 321 -1.48 10.86 20.55
N ASP A 322 -0.60 9.86 20.62
CA ASP A 322 0.83 10.10 20.85
C ASP A 322 1.48 10.71 19.60
N ALA A 323 2.41 11.65 19.78
CA ALA A 323 3.10 12.35 18.69
C ALA A 323 4.61 12.08 18.71
N ASP A 324 5.14 11.46 17.65
CA ASP A 324 6.56 11.19 17.43
C ASP A 324 7.09 11.99 16.24
N ILE A 325 7.76 13.11 16.53
CA ILE A 325 8.23 14.09 15.56
C ILE A 325 9.75 14.00 15.44
N ARG A 326 10.23 13.65 14.25
CA ARG A 326 11.66 13.56 13.95
C ARG A 326 12.02 14.45 12.77
N TYR A 327 12.91 15.41 13.02
CA TYR A 327 13.52 16.25 11.99
C TYR A 327 12.51 17.05 11.16
N ALA A 328 11.47 17.57 11.82
CA ALA A 328 10.33 18.19 11.17
C ALA A 328 9.84 19.41 11.96
N ASP A 329 9.21 20.34 11.25
CA ASP A 329 8.52 21.48 11.86
C ASP A 329 7.02 21.17 11.90
N VAL A 330 6.44 21.27 13.08
CA VAL A 330 5.03 20.95 13.31
C VAL A 330 4.35 22.14 13.96
N SER A 331 3.17 22.49 13.45
CA SER A 331 2.25 23.41 14.08
C SER A 331 0.95 22.69 14.33
N CYS A 332 0.52 22.67 15.59
CA CYS A 332 -0.81 22.22 16.00
C CYS A 332 -1.43 23.21 16.98
N SER A 333 -2.71 23.05 17.25
CA SER A 333 -3.39 23.62 18.41
C SER A 333 -3.12 22.70 19.58
N ASP A 334 -3.78 21.55 19.72
CA ASP A 334 -3.59 20.70 20.91
C ASP A 334 -3.02 19.31 20.61
N ILE A 335 -2.27 18.76 21.56
CA ILE A 335 -1.83 17.35 21.56
C ILE A 335 -2.38 16.66 22.80
N SER A 336 -3.27 15.69 22.61
CA SER A 336 -3.84 14.85 23.67
C SER A 336 -3.17 13.47 23.70
N GLY A 337 -1.87 13.45 23.99
CA GLY A 337 -1.04 12.26 24.13
C GLY A 337 0.41 12.62 24.46
N ASN A 338 1.27 11.61 24.55
CA ASN A 338 2.69 11.83 24.81
C ASN A 338 3.37 12.42 23.59
N LEU A 339 4.26 13.39 23.81
CA LEU A 339 5.05 14.02 22.76
C LEU A 339 6.50 13.56 22.87
N THR A 340 7.05 13.06 21.75
CA THR A 340 8.49 12.92 21.55
C THR A 340 8.91 13.76 20.36
N ILE A 341 9.86 14.67 20.56
CA ILE A 341 10.45 15.47 19.48
C ILE A 341 11.98 15.34 19.45
N LEU A 342 12.49 15.04 18.25
CA LEU A 342 13.92 14.89 17.97
C LEU A 342 14.32 15.76 16.77
N GLY A 343 15.11 16.80 16.99
CA GLY A 343 15.74 17.57 15.92
C GLY A 343 17.08 17.01 15.47
N LYS A 344 17.69 17.67 14.47
CA LYS A 344 18.99 17.26 13.93
C LYS A 344 20.14 17.94 14.67
N GLU A 345 21.30 17.32 14.61
CA GLU A 345 22.55 17.99 14.98
C GLU A 345 22.79 19.17 14.03
N GLY A 346 22.87 20.40 14.55
CA GLY A 346 23.02 21.61 13.73
C GLY A 346 21.74 22.38 13.43
N GLU A 347 20.56 21.77 13.58
CA GLU A 347 19.27 22.37 13.20
C GLU A 347 18.15 21.92 14.15
N CYS A 348 17.66 22.83 14.99
CA CYS A 348 16.57 22.55 15.92
C CYS A 348 15.25 22.36 15.17
N ALA A 349 14.58 21.22 15.41
CA ALA A 349 13.19 21.04 15.00
C ALA A 349 12.29 22.00 15.78
N LYS A 350 11.20 22.49 15.17
CA LYS A 350 10.28 23.43 15.83
C LYS A 350 8.91 22.83 16.02
N LEU A 351 8.38 22.96 17.24
CA LEU A 351 6.98 22.67 17.55
C LEU A 351 6.31 23.90 18.15
N GLY A 352 5.19 24.30 17.55
CA GLY A 352 4.23 25.23 18.14
C GLY A 352 2.92 24.51 18.44
N CYS A 353 2.47 24.56 19.69
CA CYS A 353 1.14 24.13 20.12
C CYS A 353 0.52 25.13 21.12
N SER A 354 -0.79 25.03 21.32
CA SER A 354 -1.55 25.67 22.38
C SER A 354 -1.40 24.84 23.64
N ASP A 355 -1.92 23.62 23.76
CA ASP A 355 -1.73 22.81 24.98
C ASP A 355 -1.28 21.37 24.68
N ILE A 356 -0.63 20.74 25.67
CA ILE A 356 -0.24 19.33 25.63
C ILE A 356 -0.79 18.60 26.86
N THR A 357 -1.50 17.50 26.64
CA THR A 357 -1.92 16.56 27.68
C THR A 357 -1.17 15.24 27.52
N GLY A 358 -0.12 15.05 28.32
CA GLY A 358 0.77 13.88 28.24
C GLY A 358 2.22 14.26 28.54
N ASP A 359 3.08 13.24 28.60
CA ASP A 359 4.50 13.44 28.88
C ASP A 359 5.24 13.98 27.65
N VAL A 360 6.19 14.88 27.88
CA VAL A 360 6.94 15.58 26.83
C VAL A 360 8.41 15.23 26.90
N SER A 361 8.95 14.63 25.83
CA SER A 361 10.36 14.31 25.66
C SER A 361 10.97 15.11 24.52
N ILE A 362 11.94 15.97 24.83
CA ILE A 362 12.54 16.92 23.88
C ILE A 362 14.02 16.61 23.70
N SER A 363 14.46 16.48 22.45
CA SER A 363 15.87 16.38 22.09
C SER A 363 16.22 17.21 20.86
N HIS A 364 17.15 18.17 21.02
CA HIS A 364 17.59 19.05 19.93
C HIS A 364 16.46 19.81 19.22
N ALA A 365 15.47 20.30 19.97
CA ALA A 365 14.30 20.96 19.40
C ALA A 365 13.88 22.19 20.21
N ASP A 366 13.20 23.12 19.54
CA ASP A 366 12.57 24.29 20.13
C ASP A 366 11.06 24.04 20.20
N VAL A 367 10.53 23.97 21.42
CA VAL A 367 9.10 23.76 21.68
C VAL A 367 8.52 25.01 22.33
N SER A 368 7.44 25.52 21.76
CA SER A 368 6.63 26.59 22.34
C SER A 368 5.21 26.09 22.51
N CYS A 369 4.72 26.13 23.74
CA CYS A 369 3.37 25.70 24.10
C CYS A 369 2.77 26.62 25.19
N GLY A 370 1.48 26.46 25.43
CA GLY A 370 0.74 26.89 26.60
C GLY A 370 0.97 25.89 27.73
N ASP A 371 -0.06 25.18 28.16
CA ASP A 371 0.02 24.32 29.34
C ASP A 371 0.47 22.89 29.00
N ILE A 372 1.27 22.29 29.88
CA ILE A 372 1.67 20.88 29.81
C ILE A 372 1.09 20.13 31.00
N SER A 373 0.15 19.23 30.73
CA SER A 373 -0.40 18.31 31.72
C SER A 373 0.33 16.96 31.72
N GLY A 374 1.59 16.95 32.17
CA GLY A 374 2.44 15.76 32.21
C GLY A 374 3.89 16.07 32.62
N ASP A 375 4.74 15.05 32.62
CA ASP A 375 6.16 15.20 32.94
C ASP A 375 6.96 15.72 31.73
N VAL A 376 7.98 16.55 31.97
CA VAL A 376 8.87 17.08 30.95
C VAL A 376 10.27 16.51 31.11
N SER A 377 10.83 15.98 30.03
CA SER A 377 12.22 15.54 29.94
C SER A 377 12.92 16.23 28.78
N LEU A 378 13.92 17.07 29.08
CA LEU A 378 14.71 17.80 28.10
C LEU A 378 16.17 17.32 28.11
N CYS A 379 16.59 16.75 26.98
CA CYS A 379 17.92 16.20 26.79
C CYS A 379 18.54 16.66 25.47
N SER A 380 19.65 17.38 25.52
CA SER A 380 20.34 17.83 24.31
C SER A 380 21.86 17.70 24.44
N MET A 381 22.55 17.93 23.33
CA MET A 381 24.01 18.03 23.29
C MET A 381 24.45 19.49 23.47
N PRO A 382 25.70 19.72 23.92
CA PRO A 382 26.19 21.03 24.33
C PRO A 382 26.20 22.08 23.22
N GLU A 383 26.47 21.63 21.99
CA GLU A 383 26.64 22.51 20.83
C GLU A 383 25.29 23.06 20.32
N HIS A 384 24.17 22.43 20.69
CA HIS A 384 22.81 22.76 20.23
C HIS A 384 21.79 22.54 21.35
N ALA A 385 21.57 23.58 22.16
CA ALA A 385 20.65 23.58 23.28
C ALA A 385 19.19 23.58 22.80
N ALA A 386 18.42 22.54 23.15
CA ALA A 386 16.97 22.57 23.02
C ALA A 386 16.36 23.63 23.95
N THR A 387 15.23 24.18 23.52
CA THR A 387 14.48 25.16 24.28
C THR A 387 13.03 24.71 24.48
N LEU A 388 12.49 24.94 25.67
CA LEU A 388 11.07 24.81 25.96
C LEU A 388 10.57 26.13 26.54
N ALA A 389 9.55 26.70 25.91
CA ALA A 389 8.75 27.77 26.46
C ALA A 389 7.32 27.27 26.69
N CYS A 390 6.84 27.35 27.94
CA CYS A 390 5.49 26.94 28.29
C CYS A 390 4.81 27.94 29.24
N SER A 391 3.48 27.85 29.38
CA SER A 391 2.72 28.60 30.38
C SER A 391 2.83 27.90 31.71
N ASP A 392 2.25 26.73 31.93
CA ASP A 392 2.42 25.96 33.17
C ASP A 392 2.75 24.48 32.93
N VAL A 393 3.32 23.80 33.93
CA VAL A 393 3.59 22.35 33.93
C VAL A 393 2.95 21.71 35.15
N SER A 394 2.11 20.69 34.95
CA SER A 394 1.46 19.97 36.05
C SER A 394 2.25 18.76 36.59
N GLY A 395 3.42 18.48 36.02
CA GLY A 395 4.27 17.33 36.34
C GLY A 395 5.72 17.72 36.62
N SER A 396 6.58 16.71 36.69
CA SER A 396 8.01 16.87 37.03
C SER A 396 8.83 17.32 35.83
N VAL A 397 9.87 18.13 36.06
CA VAL A 397 10.74 18.66 35.01
C VAL A 397 12.17 18.17 35.18
N ASN A 398 12.64 17.37 34.22
CA ASN A 398 14.01 16.86 34.17
C ASN A 398 14.78 17.52 33.02
N ILE A 399 15.90 18.18 33.35
CA ILE A 399 16.75 18.88 32.37
C ILE A 399 18.17 18.36 32.51
N THR A 400 18.76 17.94 31.39
CA THR A 400 20.19 17.59 31.34
C THR A 400 21.03 18.62 30.60
N HIS A 401 20.52 19.19 29.50
CA HIS A 401 21.15 20.30 28.78
C HIS A 401 20.07 21.03 27.99
N GLY A 402 20.05 22.37 28.04
CA GLY A 402 19.07 23.20 27.34
C GLY A 402 18.49 24.30 28.22
N SER A 403 17.43 24.94 27.76
CA SER A 403 16.72 25.96 28.53
C SER A 403 15.23 25.68 28.60
N VAL A 404 14.68 25.67 29.81
CA VAL A 404 13.24 25.63 30.06
C VAL A 404 12.81 26.98 30.66
N SER A 405 11.77 27.58 30.11
CA SER A 405 11.13 28.79 30.65
C SER A 405 9.64 28.54 30.73
N CYS A 406 9.12 28.37 31.94
CA CYS A 406 7.71 28.18 32.20
C CYS A 406 7.23 29.14 33.28
N GLY A 407 5.93 29.20 33.51
CA GLY A 407 5.28 29.81 34.66
C GLY A 407 5.39 28.86 35.84
N ASP A 408 4.28 28.25 36.24
CA ASP A 408 4.22 27.43 37.45
C ASP A 408 4.55 25.96 37.14
N ILE A 409 5.23 25.29 38.08
CA ILE A 409 5.62 23.88 37.98
C ILE A 409 5.09 23.13 39.21
N ASN A 410 4.13 22.23 38.99
CA ASN A 410 3.55 21.37 40.03
C ASN A 410 4.17 19.97 40.00
N GLY A 411 5.46 19.88 40.28
CA GLY A 411 6.19 18.62 40.35
C GLY A 411 7.67 18.82 40.68
N ASP A 412 8.38 17.70 40.79
CA ASP A 412 9.79 17.72 41.15
C ASP A 412 10.65 18.24 39.99
N ILE A 413 11.69 19.00 40.33
CA ILE A 413 12.65 19.54 39.36
C ILE A 413 14.00 18.85 39.55
N SER A 414 14.56 18.35 38.46
CA SER A 414 15.92 17.80 38.43
C SER A 414 16.72 18.44 37.30
N VAL A 415 17.71 19.24 37.66
CA VAL A 415 18.61 19.89 36.70
C VAL A 415 20.01 19.33 36.83
N VAL A 416 20.45 18.61 35.82
CA VAL A 416 21.80 18.07 35.68
C VAL A 416 22.53 18.90 34.64
N GLY A 417 23.81 19.18 34.83
CA GLY A 417 24.63 19.92 33.86
C GLY A 417 26.11 19.60 34.04
N ASN A 418 26.86 19.64 32.93
CA ASN A 418 28.29 19.37 32.95
C ASN A 418 29.12 20.66 33.10
N VAL A 419 30.40 20.52 33.46
CA VAL A 419 31.32 21.65 33.61
C VAL A 419 31.52 22.35 32.26
N GLY A 420 31.03 23.59 32.16
CA GLY A 420 31.14 24.42 30.93
C GLY A 420 29.86 24.52 30.11
N GLU A 421 28.78 23.85 30.54
CA GLU A 421 27.51 23.74 29.81
C GLU A 421 26.37 24.15 30.76
N THR A 422 25.55 25.13 30.38
CA THR A 422 24.50 25.63 31.28
C THR A 422 23.14 25.10 30.84
N ALA A 423 22.67 24.05 31.52
CA ALA A 423 21.24 23.83 31.66
C ALA A 423 20.64 25.02 32.43
N THR A 424 19.53 25.57 31.94
CA THR A 424 18.85 26.70 32.56
C THR A 424 17.37 26.40 32.75
N LEU A 425 16.84 26.73 33.92
CA LEU A 425 15.41 26.69 34.21
C LEU A 425 14.99 28.05 34.75
N LYS A 426 13.95 28.63 34.15
CA LYS A 426 13.25 29.79 34.68
C LYS A 426 11.79 29.42 34.94
N CYS A 427 11.32 29.68 36.15
CA CYS A 427 9.94 29.45 36.55
C CYS A 427 9.39 30.57 37.44
N ASN A 428 8.09 30.54 37.75
CA ASN A 428 7.46 31.42 38.73
C ASN A 428 7.36 30.69 40.07
N GLU A 429 6.38 29.80 40.23
CA GLU A 429 6.18 29.01 41.45
C GLU A 429 6.54 27.54 41.22
N VAL A 430 7.10 26.88 42.23
CA VAL A 430 7.33 25.43 42.25
C VAL A 430 6.60 24.82 43.43
N SER A 431 5.80 23.78 43.16
CA SER A 431 5.23 22.89 44.17
C SER A 431 5.85 21.49 44.01
N GLY A 432 6.99 21.25 44.65
CA GLY A 432 7.79 20.03 44.49
C GLY A 432 9.27 20.23 44.87
N ASP A 433 10.00 19.12 44.96
CA ASP A 433 11.41 19.16 45.39
C ASP A 433 12.32 19.58 44.23
N ILE A 434 13.38 20.33 44.52
CA ILE A 434 14.37 20.79 43.52
C ILE A 434 15.73 20.15 43.78
N VAL A 435 16.23 19.40 42.81
CA VAL A 435 17.58 18.83 42.81
C VAL A 435 18.43 19.44 41.70
N ILE A 436 19.54 20.08 42.07
CA ILE A 436 20.47 20.72 41.12
C ILE A 436 21.85 20.05 41.21
N LYS A 437 22.26 19.40 40.12
CA LYS A 437 23.57 18.76 39.95
C LYS A 437 24.48 19.49 38.96
N GLY A 438 23.98 20.54 38.32
CA GLY A 438 24.72 21.39 37.37
C GLY A 438 23.75 22.29 36.61
N GLY A 439 23.98 23.61 36.57
CA GLY A 439 23.13 24.55 35.84
C GLY A 439 22.54 25.68 36.69
N LEU A 440 21.69 26.50 36.07
CA LEU A 440 21.13 27.69 36.70
C LEU A 440 19.61 27.56 36.79
N VAL A 441 19.07 27.70 37.99
CA VAL A 441 17.63 27.73 38.25
C VAL A 441 17.26 29.10 38.80
N THR A 442 16.20 29.69 38.26
CA THR A 442 15.62 30.95 38.75
C THR A 442 14.12 30.77 38.86
N CYS A 443 13.61 30.85 40.08
CA CYS A 443 12.17 30.82 40.34
C CYS A 443 11.82 31.98 41.28
N THR A 444 10.54 32.22 41.52
CA THR A 444 10.08 33.22 42.50
C THR A 444 9.89 32.53 43.84
N ASP A 445 9.00 31.54 43.91
CA ASP A 445 8.66 30.83 45.13
C ASP A 445 8.84 29.32 44.98
N VAL A 446 9.26 28.65 46.05
CA VAL A 446 9.43 27.19 46.11
C VAL A 446 8.75 26.64 47.35
N ASP A 447 7.74 25.78 47.15
CA ASP A 447 7.13 24.91 48.18
C ASP A 447 7.65 23.48 47.97
N GLY A 448 8.70 23.12 48.71
CA GLY A 448 9.43 21.86 48.56
C GLY A 448 10.89 21.93 49.00
N ASP A 449 11.52 20.76 49.14
CA ASP A 449 12.90 20.65 49.60
C ASP A 449 13.90 20.95 48.46
N ILE A 450 14.98 21.66 48.78
CA ILE A 450 16.02 22.01 47.81
C ILE A 450 17.32 21.27 48.13
N THR A 451 17.88 20.60 47.13
CA THR A 451 19.18 19.93 47.20
C THR A 451 20.09 20.40 46.07
N ILE A 452 21.18 21.09 46.40
CA ILE A 452 22.22 21.47 45.44
C ILE A 452 23.46 20.61 45.67
N GLU A 453 23.76 19.71 44.74
CA GLU A 453 24.86 18.75 44.80
C GLU A 453 25.68 18.79 43.51
N SER A 454 26.62 19.73 43.40
CA SER A 454 27.38 19.87 42.16
C SER A 454 28.85 20.18 42.36
N ASP A 455 29.68 19.48 41.59
CA ASP A 455 31.08 19.83 41.33
C ASP A 455 31.21 20.79 40.10
N ALA A 456 30.09 21.15 39.45
CA ALA A 456 29.97 22.07 38.32
C ALA A 456 29.30 23.39 38.74
N PRO A 457 29.43 24.48 37.95
CA PRO A 457 28.78 25.75 38.25
C PRO A 457 27.25 25.56 38.38
N SER A 458 26.76 25.74 39.60
CA SER A 458 25.35 25.55 39.95
C SER A 458 24.85 26.73 40.76
N ALA A 459 23.71 27.29 40.38
CA ALA A 459 23.07 28.33 41.16
C ALA A 459 21.55 28.20 41.17
N LEU A 460 20.94 28.46 42.33
CA LEU A 460 19.52 28.70 42.49
C LEU A 460 19.31 30.14 42.97
N THR A 461 18.41 30.87 42.30
CA THR A 461 17.91 32.17 42.76
C THR A 461 16.40 32.08 42.93
N CYS A 462 15.90 32.47 44.09
CA CYS A 462 14.48 32.56 44.42
C CYS A 462 14.24 33.69 45.42
N ASP A 463 12.98 34.02 45.69
CA ASP A 463 12.58 34.99 46.71
C ASP A 463 12.30 34.23 48.01
N ASP A 464 11.28 33.36 48.03
CA ASP A 464 10.86 32.61 49.22
C ASP A 464 10.95 31.08 49.02
N ILE A 465 11.33 30.38 50.10
CA ILE A 465 11.39 28.90 50.17
C ILE A 465 10.59 28.42 51.38
N ASP A 466 9.63 27.50 51.18
CA ASP A 466 8.96 26.72 52.22
C ASP A 466 9.41 25.25 52.11
N GLY A 467 10.41 24.85 52.88
CA GLY A 467 11.07 23.55 52.74
C GLY A 467 12.51 23.54 53.26
N ASP A 468 13.08 22.34 53.41
CA ASP A 468 14.44 22.15 53.89
C ASP A 468 15.46 22.37 52.75
N VAL A 469 16.60 22.98 53.08
CA VAL A 469 17.64 23.33 52.10
C VAL A 469 18.94 22.62 52.43
N THR A 470 19.47 21.86 51.46
CA THR A 470 20.79 21.22 51.54
C THR A 470 21.70 21.72 50.40
N VAL A 471 22.84 22.31 50.74
CA VAL A 471 23.84 22.80 49.77
C VAL A 471 25.17 22.09 49.98
N LYS A 472 25.60 21.27 49.00
CA LYS A 472 26.87 20.53 48.95
C LYS A 472 27.77 20.99 47.78
N GLY A 473 27.68 22.26 47.41
CA GLY A 473 28.39 22.89 46.28
C GLY A 473 27.45 23.83 45.49
N GLY A 474 27.98 24.91 44.91
CA GLY A 474 27.19 25.90 44.15
C GLY A 474 26.81 27.16 44.93
N THR A 475 25.76 27.87 44.50
CA THR A 475 25.29 29.11 45.12
C THR A 475 23.77 29.12 45.25
N LEU A 476 23.26 29.42 46.45
CA LEU A 476 21.85 29.71 46.69
C LEU A 476 21.71 31.20 47.03
N THR A 477 20.77 31.88 46.37
CA THR A 477 20.35 33.25 46.69
C THR A 477 18.84 33.24 46.94
N CYS A 478 18.42 33.63 48.14
CA CYS A 478 17.01 33.76 48.54
C CYS A 478 16.82 34.94 49.51
N ASP A 479 15.60 35.47 49.57
CA ASP A 479 15.20 36.50 50.52
C ASP A 479 14.77 35.88 51.86
N SER A 480 14.03 34.75 51.82
CA SER A 480 13.63 34.03 53.03
C SER A 480 13.58 32.51 52.85
N VAL A 481 13.78 31.79 53.97
CA VAL A 481 13.67 30.31 54.04
C VAL A 481 12.88 29.94 55.29
N ASN A 482 11.81 29.18 55.10
CA ASN A 482 11.01 28.56 56.15
C ASN A 482 11.31 27.05 56.20
N GLY A 483 12.46 26.69 56.77
CA GLY A 483 12.91 25.31 56.91
C GLY A 483 14.32 25.24 57.51
N ASP A 484 14.87 24.02 57.62
CA ASP A 484 16.24 23.82 58.08
C ASP A 484 17.24 24.02 56.93
N VAL A 485 18.33 24.77 57.19
CA VAL A 485 19.39 25.01 56.20
C VAL A 485 20.66 24.25 56.60
N GLN A 486 21.08 23.31 55.75
CA GLN A 486 22.31 22.54 55.87
C GLN A 486 23.30 22.93 54.75
N ILE A 487 24.50 23.34 55.13
CA ILE A 487 25.58 23.68 54.20
C ILE A 487 26.75 22.74 54.50
N GLU A 488 27.10 21.86 53.56
CA GLU A 488 28.27 21.00 53.65
C GLU A 488 29.47 21.65 52.96
N GLU A 489 30.62 21.68 53.64
CA GLU A 489 31.84 22.32 53.11
C GLU A 489 32.33 21.59 51.84
N LYS A 490 32.29 22.28 50.69
CA LYS A 490 33.05 21.95 49.50
C LYS A 490 33.44 23.18 48.70
#